data_AF-A0A958C3Z6-F1
#
_entry.id   AF-A0A958C3Z6-F1
#
_cell.length_a   1.000
_cell.length_b   1.000
_cell.length_c   1.000
_cell.angle_alpha   90.00
_cell.angle_beta   90.00
_cell.angle_gamma   90.00
#
_symmetry.space_group_name_H-M   'P 1'
#
loop_
_entity.id
_entity.type
_entity.pdbx_description
1 polymer ?
#
loop_
_entity_poly.entity_id
_entity_poly.type
_entity_poly.pdbx_seq_one_letter_code
_entity_poly.pdbx_strand_id
1 'polypeptide(L)'
;MTISQQDNPPGQMRAEGGLIPNLLLYINRQAADPARYALEQAVMAATGWVPSVAGIALRSLAYKSILHMDGVAAIEDHVRLRFAGNIRLGDGAYIDYGAYLHATPGGIDIGPGTFVMHGAVLHVYNFRDLPHAFIRIGRDSLIGEYNVLRGQGGITIGDRVYTAPLVQLLAVNHNFDDPDRP
;
A
#
# COMPACT_ATOMS: atom_id res chain seq x y z
N MET A 1 17.77 -2.73 18.90
CA MET A 1 16.87 -3.85 19.24
C MET A 1 15.81 -3.89 18.15
N THR A 2 16.09 -4.64 17.09
CA THR A 2 15.22 -4.75 15.93
C THR A 2 14.12 -5.73 16.32
N ILE A 3 12.94 -5.22 16.68
CA ILE A 3 11.78 -6.07 16.91
C ILE A 3 11.42 -6.64 15.53
N SER A 4 11.78 -7.90 15.32
CA SER A 4 11.44 -8.66 14.13
C SER A 4 9.92 -8.69 14.00
N GLN A 5 9.39 -8.66 12.77
CA GLN A 5 7.94 -8.81 12.54
C GLN A 5 7.38 -10.16 13.07
N GLN A 6 8.25 -11.05 13.55
CA GLN A 6 7.95 -12.37 14.10
C GLN A 6 7.38 -12.37 15.53
N ASP A 7 7.52 -11.29 16.31
CA ASP A 7 7.21 -11.34 17.76
C ASP A 7 5.72 -11.18 18.11
N ASN A 8 4.84 -10.90 17.14
CA ASN A 8 3.39 -10.83 17.38
C ASN A 8 2.65 -11.85 16.50
N PRO A 9 1.87 -12.79 17.08
CA PRO A 9 1.16 -13.79 16.30
C PRO A 9 0.15 -13.13 15.35
N PRO A 10 0.03 -13.65 14.12
CA PRO A 10 -0.82 -13.05 13.11
C PRO A 10 -2.29 -13.11 13.51
N GLY A 11 -2.96 -11.95 13.57
CA GLY A 11 -4.38 -11.83 13.93
C GLY A 11 -4.64 -11.30 15.35
N GLN A 12 -3.62 -11.12 16.19
CA GLN A 12 -3.80 -10.38 17.44
C GLN A 12 -4.15 -8.91 17.16
N MET A 13 -5.33 -8.47 17.61
CA MET A 13 -5.77 -7.08 17.42
C MET A 13 -4.99 -6.10 18.30
N ARG A 14 -4.40 -6.56 19.41
CA ARG A 14 -3.68 -5.78 20.42
C ARG A 14 -2.45 -6.57 20.88
N ALA A 15 -1.38 -5.88 21.22
CA ALA A 15 -0.21 -6.50 21.86
C ALA A 15 -0.51 -6.76 23.34
N GLU A 16 0.07 -7.83 23.90
CA GLU A 16 0.06 -8.06 25.35
C GLU A 16 0.85 -6.94 26.05
N GLY A 17 0.26 -6.33 27.08
CA GLY A 17 0.84 -5.22 27.83
C GLY A 17 0.15 -3.87 27.64
N GLY A 18 0.84 -2.80 28.05
CA GLY A 18 0.29 -1.43 28.14
C GLY A 18 0.26 -0.65 26.83
N LEU A 19 0.25 0.69 26.96
CA LEU A 19 0.15 1.62 25.83
C LEU A 19 1.31 1.50 24.82
N ILE A 20 2.54 1.34 25.30
CA ILE A 20 3.76 1.37 24.47
C ILE A 20 3.82 0.18 23.49
N PRO A 21 3.63 -1.09 23.89
CA PRO A 21 3.58 -2.22 22.96
C PRO A 21 2.52 -2.06 21.87
N ASN A 22 1.35 -1.50 22.21
CA ASN A 22 0.27 -1.26 21.26
C ASN A 22 0.61 -0.14 20.27
N LEU A 23 1.30 0.91 20.72
CA LEU A 23 1.79 1.97 19.83
C LEU A 23 2.86 1.44 18.86
N LEU A 24 3.81 0.65 19.34
CA LEU A 24 4.82 0.01 18.50
C LEU A 24 4.19 -0.95 17.49
N LEU A 25 3.20 -1.74 17.91
CA LEU A 25 2.42 -2.60 17.02
C LEU A 25 1.73 -1.80 15.92
N TYR A 26 1.15 -0.64 16.26
CA TYR A 26 0.55 0.24 15.27
C TYR A 26 1.59 0.74 14.26
N ILE A 27 2.74 1.24 14.72
CA ILE A 27 3.82 1.75 13.86
C ILE A 27 4.35 0.65 12.92
N ASN A 28 4.60 -0.54 13.45
CA ASN A 28 5.09 -1.69 12.69
C ASN A 28 4.07 -2.21 11.65
N ARG A 29 2.79 -1.83 11.75
CA ARG A 29 1.76 -2.13 10.76
C ARG A 29 1.62 -1.07 9.67
N GLN A 30 2.45 -0.02 9.71
CA GLN A 30 2.34 1.14 8.83
C GLN A 30 3.60 1.37 7.99
N ALA A 31 4.78 0.96 8.46
CA ALA A 31 6.04 1.07 7.74
C ALA A 31 7.02 -0.03 8.14
N ALA A 32 8.15 -0.15 7.42
CA ALA A 32 9.15 -1.20 7.63
C ALA A 32 9.78 -1.16 9.04
N ASP A 33 10.01 0.03 9.57
CA ASP A 33 10.55 0.28 10.90
C ASP A 33 10.12 1.67 11.42
N PRO A 34 10.34 2.01 12.70
CA PRO A 34 9.92 3.29 13.27
C PRO A 34 10.59 4.53 12.66
N ALA A 35 11.85 4.43 12.21
CA ALA A 35 12.54 5.55 11.59
C ALA A 35 11.96 5.81 10.20
N ARG A 36 11.69 4.74 9.44
CA ARG A 36 11.00 4.82 8.16
C ARG A 36 9.59 5.37 8.33
N TYR A 37 8.86 4.94 9.35
CA TYR A 37 7.54 5.52 9.68
C TYR A 37 7.63 7.03 9.90
N ALA A 38 8.57 7.50 10.72
CA ALA A 38 8.75 8.91 11.00
C ALA A 38 9.03 9.71 9.71
N LEU A 39 9.91 9.20 8.84
CA LEU A 39 10.21 9.82 7.54
C LEU A 39 8.97 9.88 6.64
N GLU A 40 8.29 8.75 6.46
CA GLU A 40 7.09 8.64 5.63
C GLU A 40 6.00 9.61 6.10
N GLN A 41 5.73 9.64 7.41
CA GLN A 41 4.75 10.56 7.98
C GLN A 41 5.18 12.03 7.89
N ALA A 42 6.46 12.35 8.09
CA ALA A 42 6.94 13.73 8.00
C ALA A 42 6.78 14.30 6.57
N VAL A 43 7.16 13.51 5.56
CA VAL A 43 7.00 13.90 4.15
C VAL A 43 5.51 14.06 3.81
N MET A 44 4.67 13.09 4.17
CA MET A 44 3.23 13.18 3.91
C MET A 44 2.54 14.30 4.69
N ALA A 45 2.93 14.58 5.93
CA ALA A 45 2.38 15.67 6.71
C ALA A 45 2.74 17.04 6.13
N ALA A 46 3.95 17.20 5.60
CA ALA A 46 4.41 18.44 5.00
C ALA A 46 3.68 18.78 3.70
N THR A 47 3.42 17.77 2.85
CA THR A 47 2.97 18.02 1.46
C THR A 47 1.62 17.42 1.10
N GLY A 48 1.07 16.51 1.91
CA GLY A 48 -0.08 15.68 1.56
C GLY A 48 -1.41 16.44 1.43
N TRP A 49 -1.55 17.57 2.13
CA TRP A 49 -2.78 18.36 2.20
C TRP A 49 -2.92 19.43 1.11
N VAL A 50 -1.84 19.72 0.36
CA VAL A 50 -1.86 20.77 -0.66
C VAL A 50 -2.77 20.32 -1.80
N PRO A 51 -3.82 21.11 -2.16
CA PRO A 51 -4.78 20.71 -3.18
C PRO A 51 -4.27 20.99 -4.59
N SER A 52 -4.99 20.49 -5.59
CA SER A 52 -4.84 20.82 -7.02
C SER A 52 -3.49 20.44 -7.64
N VAL A 53 -3.26 20.90 -8.87
CA VAL A 53 -2.02 20.69 -9.65
C VAL A 53 -0.76 21.09 -8.88
N ALA A 54 -0.81 22.14 -8.05
CA ALA A 54 0.33 22.53 -7.22
C ALA A 54 0.70 21.43 -6.21
N GLY A 55 -0.29 20.81 -5.57
CA GLY A 55 -0.10 19.67 -4.68
C GLY A 55 0.40 18.43 -5.40
N ILE A 56 -0.13 18.16 -6.60
CA ILE A 56 0.34 17.06 -7.46
C ILE A 56 1.82 17.22 -7.79
N ALA A 57 2.25 18.42 -8.22
CA ALA A 57 3.65 18.69 -8.54
C ALA A 57 4.55 18.52 -7.31
N LEU A 58 4.13 19.04 -6.16
CA LEU A 58 4.86 18.92 -4.90
C LEU A 58 5.02 17.45 -4.47
N ARG A 59 3.93 16.67 -4.49
CA ARG A 59 3.95 15.24 -4.12
C ARG A 59 4.77 14.42 -5.11
N SER A 60 4.66 14.69 -6.43
CA SER A 60 5.46 13.98 -7.44
C SER A 60 6.97 14.14 -7.25
N LEU A 61 7.43 15.23 -6.61
CA LEU A 61 8.84 15.44 -6.28
C LEU A 61 9.17 14.89 -4.89
N ALA A 62 8.42 15.30 -3.86
CA ALA A 62 8.70 14.95 -2.47
C ALA A 62 8.58 13.44 -2.22
N TYR A 63 7.58 12.78 -2.80
CA TYR A 63 7.32 11.37 -2.53
C TYR A 63 8.36 10.44 -3.15
N LYS A 64 9.22 10.90 -4.07
CA LYS A 64 10.40 10.11 -4.53
C LYS A 64 11.36 9.72 -3.41
N SER A 65 11.33 10.43 -2.28
CA SER A 65 12.12 10.06 -1.09
C SER A 65 11.55 8.87 -0.31
N ILE A 66 10.26 8.55 -0.51
CA ILE A 66 9.53 7.54 0.26
C ILE A 66 8.90 6.44 -0.60
N LEU A 67 8.69 6.67 -1.89
CA LEU A 67 8.16 5.74 -2.90
C LEU A 67 9.25 5.35 -3.91
N HIS A 68 9.05 4.22 -4.60
CA HIS A 68 9.74 3.96 -5.86
C HIS A 68 8.93 4.57 -7.01
N MET A 69 9.55 5.47 -7.77
CA MET A 69 8.91 6.13 -8.91
C MET A 69 9.85 6.04 -10.11
N ASP A 70 9.38 5.39 -11.18
CA ASP A 70 10.16 5.22 -12.42
C ASP A 70 10.20 6.51 -13.27
N GLY A 71 9.34 7.49 -12.94
CA GLY A 71 9.24 8.77 -13.63
C GLY A 71 8.46 9.82 -12.83
N VAL A 72 7.53 10.50 -13.47
CA VAL A 72 6.57 11.42 -12.83
C VAL A 72 5.28 10.65 -12.59
N ALA A 73 4.72 10.75 -11.38
CA ALA A 73 3.40 10.19 -11.07
C ALA A 73 2.54 11.27 -10.45
N ALA A 74 1.29 11.34 -10.89
CA ALA A 74 0.32 12.27 -10.34
C ALA A 74 -0.39 11.61 -9.16
N ILE A 75 -0.30 12.25 -8.00
CA ILE A 75 -0.88 11.74 -6.75
C ILE A 75 -1.75 12.86 -6.19
N GLU A 76 -3.05 12.60 -6.06
CA GLU A 76 -4.01 13.55 -5.47
C GLU A 76 -3.84 13.68 -3.96
N ASP A 77 -4.51 14.67 -3.37
CA ASP A 77 -4.56 14.81 -1.93
C ASP A 77 -5.40 13.70 -1.30
N HIS A 78 -5.19 13.48 0.01
CA HIS A 78 -5.88 12.44 0.78
C HIS A 78 -5.64 10.99 0.31
N VAL A 79 -4.70 10.74 -0.59
CA VAL A 79 -4.17 9.39 -0.86
C VAL A 79 -3.46 8.87 0.37
N ARG A 80 -3.90 7.72 0.87
CA ARG A 80 -3.30 7.08 2.04
C ARG A 80 -2.30 6.01 1.60
N LEU A 81 -1.04 6.21 1.97
CA LEU A 81 0.06 5.29 1.67
C LEU A 81 0.57 4.66 2.98
N ARG A 82 0.79 3.35 2.97
CA ARG A 82 1.45 2.61 4.04
C ARG A 82 2.50 1.71 3.46
N PHE A 83 3.65 1.62 4.14
CA PHE A 83 4.86 1.01 3.63
C PHE A 83 5.19 1.60 2.26
N ALA A 84 5.33 2.93 2.21
CA ALA A 84 5.51 3.64 0.95
C ALA A 84 6.72 3.10 0.18
N GLY A 85 7.78 2.69 0.89
CA GLY A 85 8.96 2.07 0.28
C GLY A 85 8.70 0.77 -0.51
N ASN A 86 7.53 0.16 -0.40
CA ASN A 86 7.15 -1.05 -1.14
C ASN A 86 6.14 -0.78 -2.26
N ILE A 87 5.86 0.49 -2.56
CA ILE A 87 5.00 0.91 -3.65
C ILE A 87 5.88 1.41 -4.78
N ARG A 88 5.71 0.82 -5.97
CA ARG A 88 6.33 1.29 -7.21
C ARG A 88 5.28 1.87 -8.14
N LEU A 89 5.52 3.09 -8.59
CA LEU A 89 4.70 3.80 -9.56
C LEU A 89 5.50 3.97 -10.86
N GLY A 90 4.96 3.43 -11.96
CA GLY A 90 5.47 3.67 -13.30
C GLY A 90 5.30 5.12 -13.74
N ASP A 91 6.05 5.51 -14.78
CA ASP A 91 5.93 6.85 -15.36
C ASP A 91 4.51 7.13 -15.86
N GLY A 92 3.97 8.31 -15.54
CA GLY A 92 2.60 8.71 -15.86
C GLY A 92 1.51 7.98 -15.06
N ALA A 93 1.86 7.21 -14.01
CA ALA A 93 0.85 6.63 -13.14
C ALA A 93 0.04 7.73 -12.42
N TYR A 94 -1.26 7.49 -12.24
CA TYR A 94 -2.17 8.41 -11.56
C TYR A 94 -2.85 7.72 -10.37
N ILE A 95 -2.74 8.33 -9.20
CA ILE A 95 -3.41 7.88 -7.97
C ILE A 95 -4.37 8.97 -7.53
N ASP A 96 -5.65 8.68 -7.69
CA ASP A 96 -6.76 9.60 -7.48
C ASP A 96 -7.11 9.74 -5.98
N TYR A 97 -7.86 10.79 -5.68
CA TYR A 97 -8.23 11.22 -4.34
C TYR A 97 -8.81 10.09 -3.51
N GLY A 98 -8.36 9.98 -2.25
CA GLY A 98 -8.90 9.02 -1.29
C GLY A 98 -8.54 7.55 -1.57
N ALA A 99 -7.73 7.25 -2.58
CA ALA A 99 -7.20 5.90 -2.77
C ALA A 99 -6.35 5.47 -1.55
N TYR A 100 -6.41 4.19 -1.22
CA TYR A 100 -5.68 3.60 -0.10
C TYR A 100 -4.77 2.47 -0.58
N LEU A 101 -3.47 2.68 -0.49
CA LEU A 101 -2.45 1.70 -0.84
C LEU A 101 -1.71 1.25 0.42
N HIS A 102 -1.76 -0.04 0.71
CA HIS A 102 -1.04 -0.66 1.82
C HIS A 102 -0.19 -1.81 1.30
N ALA A 103 1.12 -1.54 1.17
CA ALA A 103 2.09 -2.41 0.52
C ALA A 103 3.03 -3.08 1.54
N THR A 104 2.54 -4.06 2.31
CA THR A 104 3.46 -4.91 3.10
C THR A 104 4.48 -5.64 2.17
N PRO A 105 5.51 -6.33 2.70
CA PRO A 105 6.52 -6.98 1.85
C PRO A 105 5.91 -7.83 0.73
N GLY A 106 6.51 -7.72 -0.46
CA GLY A 106 5.96 -8.19 -1.74
C GLY A 106 5.32 -7.07 -2.58
N GLY A 107 4.82 -6.04 -1.91
CA GLY A 107 4.61 -4.71 -2.48
C GLY A 107 3.46 -4.55 -3.47
N ILE A 108 3.33 -3.32 -3.95
CA ILE A 108 2.36 -2.91 -4.97
C ILE A 108 3.15 -2.32 -6.14
N ASP A 109 3.06 -2.96 -7.31
CA ASP A 109 3.61 -2.45 -8.57
C ASP A 109 2.48 -1.93 -9.47
N ILE A 110 2.53 -0.65 -9.82
CA ILE A 110 1.60 -0.01 -10.76
C ILE A 110 2.36 0.39 -12.01
N GLY A 111 1.97 -0.17 -13.16
CA GLY A 111 2.64 0.06 -14.44
C GLY A 111 2.52 1.51 -14.95
N PRO A 112 3.33 1.89 -15.95
CA PRO A 112 3.25 3.20 -16.59
C PRO A 112 1.84 3.53 -17.12
N GLY A 113 1.46 4.80 -17.09
CA GLY A 113 0.16 5.28 -17.59
C GLY A 113 -1.07 4.65 -16.94
N THR A 114 -0.92 4.02 -15.77
CA THR A 114 -2.00 3.28 -15.09
C THR A 114 -2.65 4.11 -14.00
N PHE A 115 -3.98 4.08 -13.97
CA PHE A 115 -4.78 4.91 -13.09
C PHE A 115 -5.42 4.07 -11.99
N VAL A 116 -5.32 4.55 -10.76
CA VAL A 116 -6.03 4.03 -9.58
C VAL A 116 -7.02 5.10 -9.15
N MET A 117 -8.29 4.87 -9.45
CA MET A 117 -9.34 5.86 -9.34
C MET A 117 -9.84 6.03 -7.90
N HIS A 118 -10.67 7.06 -7.72
CA HIS A 118 -11.19 7.52 -6.44
C HIS A 118 -11.59 6.38 -5.49
N GLY A 119 -11.06 6.43 -4.27
CA GLY A 119 -11.46 5.53 -3.18
C GLY A 119 -11.08 4.05 -3.38
N ALA A 120 -10.33 3.69 -4.42
CA ALA A 120 -9.86 2.33 -4.59
C ALA A 120 -8.91 1.90 -3.45
N VAL A 121 -9.02 0.64 -3.04
CA VAL A 121 -8.26 0.03 -1.95
C VAL A 121 -7.38 -1.08 -2.50
N LEU A 122 -6.07 -0.86 -2.51
CA LEU A 122 -5.07 -1.87 -2.87
C LEU A 122 -4.34 -2.29 -1.59
N HIS A 123 -4.63 -3.50 -1.13
CA HIS A 123 -4.20 -3.96 0.19
C HIS A 123 -3.48 -5.30 0.10
N VAL A 124 -2.15 -5.23 0.12
CA VAL A 124 -1.29 -6.38 0.39
C VAL A 124 -1.22 -6.52 1.89
N TYR A 125 -2.10 -7.34 2.46
CA TYR A 125 -2.15 -7.58 3.91
C TYR A 125 -1.28 -8.77 4.28
N ASN A 126 0.03 -8.58 4.34
CA ASN A 126 1.01 -9.63 4.65
C ASN A 126 1.74 -9.34 5.96
N PHE A 127 1.19 -9.83 7.07
CA PHE A 127 1.84 -9.85 8.40
C PHE A 127 2.14 -11.30 8.84
N ARG A 128 2.17 -12.21 7.87
CA ARG A 128 2.37 -13.67 8.03
C ARG A 128 3.57 -14.18 7.22
N ASP A 129 4.34 -13.27 6.64
CA ASP A 129 5.46 -13.59 5.76
C ASP A 129 5.07 -14.53 4.59
N LEU A 130 3.90 -14.28 3.99
CA LEU A 130 3.43 -15.03 2.82
C LEU A 130 4.32 -14.71 1.61
N PRO A 131 5.07 -15.69 1.05
CA PRO A 131 6.07 -15.41 0.02
C PRO A 131 5.46 -14.99 -1.33
N HIS A 132 4.15 -15.15 -1.50
CA HIS A 132 3.41 -14.88 -2.73
C HIS A 132 2.42 -13.71 -2.61
N ALA A 133 2.44 -12.94 -1.52
CA ALA A 133 1.57 -11.79 -1.37
C ALA A 133 2.10 -10.59 -2.17
N PHE A 134 1.33 -10.06 -3.11
CA PHE A 134 1.65 -8.88 -3.91
C PHE A 134 0.42 -8.37 -4.67
N ILE A 135 0.50 -7.15 -5.21
CA ILE A 135 -0.37 -6.66 -6.27
C ILE A 135 0.51 -6.12 -7.40
N ARG A 136 0.33 -6.62 -8.62
CA ARG A 136 1.00 -6.13 -9.83
C ARG A 136 -0.03 -5.77 -10.87
N ILE A 137 0.05 -4.55 -11.38
CA ILE A 137 -0.84 -4.01 -12.40
C ILE A 137 0.00 -3.58 -13.59
N GLY A 138 -0.31 -4.10 -14.77
CA GLY A 138 0.36 -3.75 -16.03
C GLY A 138 0.09 -2.32 -16.47
N ARG A 139 0.70 -1.89 -17.57
CA ARG A 139 0.60 -0.51 -18.08
C ARG A 139 -0.78 -0.20 -18.64
N ASP A 140 -1.04 1.10 -18.80
CA ASP A 140 -2.22 1.66 -19.47
C ASP A 140 -3.54 1.06 -18.96
N SER A 141 -3.59 0.72 -17.67
CA SER A 141 -4.72 0.06 -17.03
C SER A 141 -5.53 1.04 -16.18
N LEU A 142 -6.76 0.66 -15.82
CA LEU A 142 -7.63 1.46 -14.95
C LEU A 142 -8.22 0.57 -13.85
N ILE A 143 -7.86 0.89 -12.61
CA ILE A 143 -8.52 0.37 -11.42
C ILE A 143 -9.65 1.33 -11.07
N GLY A 144 -10.89 0.90 -11.34
CA GLY A 144 -12.09 1.72 -11.19
C GLY A 144 -12.36 2.17 -9.76
N GLU A 145 -13.26 3.13 -9.63
CA GLU A 145 -13.64 3.79 -8.40
C GLU A 145 -14.12 2.76 -7.36
N TYR A 146 -13.64 2.92 -6.12
CA TYR A 146 -13.99 2.08 -4.98
C TYR A 146 -13.72 0.58 -5.17
N ASN A 147 -12.82 0.21 -6.09
CA ASN A 147 -12.42 -1.19 -6.23
C ASN A 147 -11.64 -1.66 -5.01
N VAL A 148 -11.75 -2.95 -4.69
CA VAL A 148 -11.02 -3.57 -3.57
C VAL A 148 -10.17 -4.72 -4.07
N LEU A 149 -8.85 -4.56 -3.98
CA LEU A 149 -7.86 -5.56 -4.34
C LEU A 149 -7.19 -6.07 -3.06
N ARG A 150 -7.36 -7.37 -2.76
CA ARG A 150 -6.72 -8.05 -1.63
C ARG A 150 -5.61 -8.96 -2.14
N GLY A 151 -4.36 -8.55 -1.95
CA GLY A 151 -3.18 -9.18 -2.56
C GLY A 151 -2.55 -10.34 -1.77
N GLN A 152 -3.25 -10.94 -0.80
CA GLN A 152 -2.67 -11.93 0.12
C GLN A 152 -2.19 -13.20 -0.60
N GLY A 153 -2.94 -13.64 -1.61
CA GLY A 153 -2.63 -14.74 -2.51
C GLY A 153 -1.89 -14.32 -3.79
N GLY A 154 -1.57 -13.04 -3.93
CA GLY A 154 -0.99 -12.45 -5.14
C GLY A 154 -2.07 -12.07 -6.17
N ILE A 155 -1.99 -10.84 -6.69
CA ILE A 155 -2.81 -10.37 -7.82
C ILE A 155 -1.89 -9.95 -8.95
N THR A 156 -2.12 -10.46 -10.16
CA THR A 156 -1.51 -9.96 -11.39
C THR A 156 -2.61 -9.52 -12.34
N ILE A 157 -2.61 -8.23 -12.69
CA ILE A 157 -3.44 -7.64 -13.74
C ILE A 157 -2.52 -7.30 -14.91
N GLY A 158 -2.90 -7.71 -16.12
CA GLY A 158 -2.12 -7.47 -17.33
C GLY A 158 -2.13 -6.01 -17.80
N ASP A 159 -1.62 -5.78 -19.01
CA ASP A 159 -1.66 -4.47 -19.66
C ASP A 159 -3.05 -4.16 -20.23
N ARG A 160 -3.44 -2.88 -20.22
CA ARG A 160 -4.70 -2.38 -20.80
C ARG A 160 -5.94 -3.07 -20.25
N VAL A 161 -5.96 -3.30 -18.95
CA VAL A 161 -7.12 -3.87 -18.25
C VAL A 161 -7.89 -2.75 -17.55
N TYR A 162 -9.19 -2.74 -17.77
CA TYR A 162 -10.10 -1.76 -17.19
C TYR A 162 -11.10 -2.50 -16.33
N THR A 163 -11.11 -2.17 -15.06
CA THR A 163 -12.13 -2.66 -14.13
C THR A 163 -13.24 -1.62 -14.03
N ALA A 164 -14.49 -2.09 -14.02
CA ALA A 164 -15.62 -1.22 -13.70
C ALA A 164 -15.53 -0.75 -12.23
N PRO A 165 -16.27 0.30 -11.84
CA PRO A 165 -16.40 0.68 -10.44
C PRO A 165 -16.93 -0.46 -9.57
N LEU A 166 -16.56 -0.45 -8.29
CA LEU A 166 -17.01 -1.39 -7.24
C LEU A 166 -16.62 -2.87 -7.47
N VAL A 167 -15.66 -3.16 -8.35
CA VAL A 167 -15.13 -4.51 -8.56
C VAL A 167 -14.25 -4.92 -7.37
N GLN A 168 -14.36 -6.18 -6.97
CA GLN A 168 -13.56 -6.78 -5.91
C GLN A 168 -12.72 -7.93 -6.46
N LEU A 169 -11.41 -7.87 -6.24
CA LEU A 169 -10.45 -8.92 -6.59
C LEU A 169 -9.82 -9.43 -5.30
N LEU A 170 -10.29 -10.60 -4.86
CA LEU A 170 -9.97 -11.14 -3.54
C LEU A 170 -9.09 -12.38 -3.66
N ALA A 171 -7.79 -12.17 -3.86
CA ALA A 171 -6.81 -13.25 -3.75
C ALA A 171 -6.51 -13.46 -2.25
N VAL A 172 -7.40 -14.16 -1.54
CA VAL A 172 -7.23 -14.46 -0.12
C VAL A 172 -7.08 -15.97 0.05
N ASN A 173 -5.94 -16.39 0.57
CA ASN A 173 -5.71 -17.77 0.96
C ASN A 173 -5.99 -17.90 2.47
N HIS A 174 -6.90 -18.79 2.82
CA HIS A 174 -7.07 -19.27 4.19
C HIS A 174 -6.36 -20.62 4.27
N ASN A 175 -5.46 -20.80 5.25
CA ASN A 175 -4.91 -22.11 5.55
C ASN A 175 -6.05 -22.93 6.18
N PHE A 176 -6.67 -23.84 5.42
CA PHE A 176 -7.77 -24.67 5.90
C PHE A 176 -7.31 -26.00 6.47
N ASP A 177 -6.03 -26.37 6.28
CA ASP A 177 -5.58 -27.75 6.44
C ASP A 177 -5.09 -28.08 7.86
N ASP A 178 -4.76 -27.09 8.69
CA ASP A 178 -4.34 -27.31 10.09
C ASP A 178 -4.69 -26.11 10.99
N PRO A 179 -5.84 -26.12 11.69
CA PRO A 179 -6.26 -25.04 12.58
C PRO A 179 -5.37 -24.90 13.83
N ASP A 180 -4.48 -25.87 14.10
CA ASP A 180 -3.57 -25.88 15.24
C ASP A 180 -2.15 -25.39 14.89
N ARG A 181 -1.90 -25.03 13.62
CA ARG A 181 -0.65 -24.40 13.18
C ARG A 181 -0.88 -22.93 12.81
N PRO A 182 -0.15 -21.98 13.44
CA PRO A 182 -0.34 -20.54 13.26
C PRO A 182 -0.01 -20.04 11.85
#